data_AF-A0A2R7KS42-F1
#
_entry.id   AF-A0A2R7KS42-F1
#
_cell.length_a   1.000
_cell.length_b   1.000
_cell.length_c   1.000
_cell.angle_alpha   90.00
_cell.angle_beta   90.00
_cell.angle_gamma   90.00
#
_symmetry.space_group_name_H-M   'P 1'
#
loop_
_entity.id
_entity.type
_entity.pdbx_description
1 polymer ?
#
loop_
_entity_poly.entity_id
_entity_poly.type
_entity_poly.pdbx_seq_one_letter_code
_entity_poly.pdbx_strand_id
1 'polypeptide(L)'
;VLKYINKPDQLKRNLSIYLKFMAKIGAGKNYAGAESVSDWYLRNLAIYANITTQVNANDKYVILIFGQGHIPILKHLLQNNDDFEVVELNTVLK
;
A
#
# COMPACT_ATOMS: atom_id res chain seq x y z
N VAL A 1 -14.22 5.96 12.80
CA VAL A 1 -13.27 4.83 12.59
C VAL A 1 -12.40 5.02 11.34
N LEU A 2 -12.96 5.13 10.13
CA LEU A 2 -12.18 5.22 8.88
C LEU A 2 -11.16 6.38 8.84
N LYS A 3 -11.56 7.61 9.24
CA LYS A 3 -10.63 8.75 9.35
C LYS A 3 -9.45 8.50 10.31
N TYR A 4 -9.66 7.69 11.36
CA TYR A 4 -8.61 7.39 12.33
C TYR A 4 -7.57 6.42 11.76
N ILE A 5 -8.02 5.32 11.13
CA ILE A 5 -7.12 4.31 10.57
C ILE A 5 -6.32 4.81 9.35
N ASN A 6 -6.80 5.87 8.68
CA ASN A 6 -6.10 6.54 7.59
C ASN A 6 -5.05 7.57 8.05
N LYS A 7 -4.90 7.83 9.35
CA LYS A 7 -3.84 8.73 9.84
C LYS A 7 -2.45 8.18 9.51
N PRO A 8 -1.46 9.01 9.12
CA PRO A 8 -0.11 8.57 8.78
C PRO A 8 0.53 7.65 9.83
N ASP A 9 0.37 7.96 11.11
CA ASP A 9 0.92 7.15 12.20
C ASP A 9 0.26 5.76 12.31
N GLN A 10 -1.03 5.67 11.99
CA GLN A 10 -1.75 4.39 12.00
C GLN A 10 -1.34 3.53 10.80
N LEU A 11 -1.19 4.12 9.62
CA LEU A 11 -0.66 3.46 8.43
C LEU A 11 0.78 2.96 8.67
N LYS A 12 1.64 3.79 9.26
CA LYS A 12 3.01 3.42 9.64
C LYS A 12 3.02 2.30 10.67
N ARG A 13 2.16 2.35 11.67
CA ARG A 13 2.03 1.30 12.70
C ARG A 13 1.58 -0.02 12.08
N ASN A 14 0.64 0.01 11.14
CA ASN A 14 0.16 -1.18 10.45
C ASN A 14 1.29 -1.82 9.62
N LEU A 15 1.97 -1.03 8.76
CA LEU A 15 3.11 -1.51 7.97
C LEU A 15 4.26 -2.04 8.84
N SER A 16 4.47 -1.43 10.02
CA SER A 16 5.52 -1.85 10.95
C SER A 16 5.36 -3.29 11.43
N ILE A 17 4.16 -3.87 11.42
CA ILE A 17 3.95 -5.28 11.78
C ILE A 17 4.77 -6.19 10.85
N TYR A 18 4.68 -5.93 9.54
CA TYR A 18 5.41 -6.68 8.52
C TYR A 18 6.92 -6.42 8.59
N LEU A 19 7.32 -5.16 8.63
CA LEU A 19 8.74 -4.79 8.46
C LEU A 19 9.57 -4.89 9.74
N LYS A 20 9.01 -4.47 10.89
CA LYS A 20 9.76 -4.46 12.16
C LYS A 20 9.84 -5.86 12.78
N PHE A 21 8.80 -6.68 12.58
CA PHE A 21 8.64 -7.97 13.25
C PHE A 21 8.70 -9.15 12.26
N MET A 22 7.74 -9.25 11.33
CA MET A 22 7.61 -10.47 10.51
C MET A 22 8.82 -10.73 9.62
N ALA A 23 9.33 -9.72 8.90
CA ALA A 23 10.43 -9.86 7.96
C ALA A 23 11.74 -10.40 8.58
N LYS A 24 11.90 -10.30 9.91
CA LYS A 24 13.09 -10.75 10.62
C LYS A 24 13.03 -12.22 11.06
N ILE A 25 11.86 -12.84 10.98
CA ILE A 25 11.68 -14.23 11.40
C ILE A 25 12.55 -15.13 10.51
N GLY A 26 13.43 -15.91 11.14
CA GLY A 26 14.34 -16.83 10.43
C GLY A 26 15.53 -16.15 9.73
N ALA A 27 15.76 -14.85 9.94
CA ALA A 27 16.90 -14.15 9.34
C ALA A 27 18.24 -14.79 9.76
N GLY A 28 19.14 -14.94 8.78
CA GLY A 28 20.42 -15.65 8.97
C GLY A 28 20.30 -17.18 9.00
N LYS A 29 19.10 -17.73 8.83
CA LYS A 29 18.86 -19.18 8.72
C LYS A 29 18.12 -19.53 7.43
N ASN A 30 16.80 -19.32 7.41
CA ASN A 30 15.93 -19.71 6.31
C ASN A 30 15.07 -18.55 5.76
N TYR A 31 15.10 -17.37 6.39
CA TYR A 31 14.38 -16.17 5.94
C TYR A 31 12.87 -16.35 5.75
N ALA A 32 12.23 -17.30 6.44
CA ALA A 32 10.81 -17.60 6.29
C ALA A 32 9.89 -16.37 6.49
N GLY A 33 10.27 -15.46 7.39
CA GLY A 33 9.57 -14.19 7.58
C GLY A 33 9.66 -13.24 6.39
N ALA A 34 10.84 -13.14 5.78
CA ALA A 34 11.06 -12.31 4.60
C ALA A 34 10.31 -12.89 3.39
N GLU A 35 10.33 -14.21 3.22
CA GLU A 35 9.55 -14.92 2.18
C GLU A 35 8.05 -14.61 2.32
N SER A 36 7.49 -14.78 3.52
CA SER A 36 6.07 -14.50 3.76
C SER A 36 5.70 -13.01 3.55
N VAL A 37 6.60 -12.08 3.91
CA VAL A 37 6.41 -10.65 3.61
C VAL A 37 6.54 -10.38 2.11
N SER A 38 7.39 -11.11 1.38
CA SER A 38 7.53 -10.97 -0.07
C SER A 38 6.25 -11.36 -0.81
N ASP A 39 5.56 -12.42 -0.39
CA ASP A 39 4.25 -12.80 -0.94
C ASP A 39 3.20 -11.71 -0.74
N TRP A 40 3.25 -11.03 0.41
CA TRP A 40 2.39 -9.88 0.67
C TRP A 40 2.73 -8.70 -0.24
N TYR A 41 4.01 -8.44 -0.54
CA TYR A 41 4.40 -7.44 -1.55
C TYR A 41 3.93 -7.83 -2.95
N LEU A 42 4.07 -9.10 -3.34
CA LEU A 42 3.58 -9.61 -4.62
C LEU A 42 2.08 -9.36 -4.78
N ARG A 43 1.29 -9.58 -3.73
CA ARG A 43 -0.14 -9.24 -3.74
C ARG A 43 -0.39 -7.76 -4.01
N ASN A 44 0.38 -6.86 -3.40
CA ASN A 44 0.23 -5.41 -3.63
C ASN A 44 0.63 -5.00 -5.05
N LEU A 45 1.66 -5.64 -5.62
CA LEU A 45 2.03 -5.45 -7.03
C LEU A 45 0.94 -5.91 -7.98
N ALA A 46 0.31 -7.06 -7.71
CA ALA A 46 -0.83 -7.54 -8.50
C ALA A 46 -2.04 -6.59 -8.42
N ILE A 47 -2.35 -6.05 -7.22
CA ILE A 47 -3.40 -5.03 -7.06
C ILE A 47 -3.05 -3.78 -7.87
N TYR A 48 -1.81 -3.30 -7.78
CA TYR A 48 -1.34 -2.15 -8.54
C TYR A 48 -1.47 -2.37 -10.05
N ALA A 49 -1.02 -3.52 -10.58
CA ALA A 49 -1.17 -3.86 -11.99
C ALA A 49 -2.64 -3.88 -12.43
N ASN A 50 -3.54 -4.42 -11.60
CA ASN A 50 -4.98 -4.39 -11.87
C ASN A 50 -5.54 -2.97 -11.90
N ILE A 51 -5.09 -2.08 -11.01
CA ILE A 51 -5.51 -0.67 -11.02
C ILE A 51 -5.05 0.01 -12.31
N THR A 52 -3.76 -0.07 -12.64
CA THR A 52 -3.17 0.66 -13.78
C THR A 52 -3.69 0.17 -15.13
N THR A 53 -4.15 -1.06 -15.23
CA THR A 53 -4.75 -1.63 -16.46
C THR A 53 -6.22 -1.27 -16.65
N GLN A 54 -6.89 -0.76 -15.62
CA GLN A 54 -8.30 -0.37 -15.66
C GLN A 54 -8.52 1.15 -15.74
N VAL A 55 -7.48 1.94 -15.52
CA VAL A 55 -7.52 3.40 -15.58
C VAL A 55 -6.93 3.88 -16.91
N ASN A 56 -7.54 4.90 -17.50
CA ASN A 56 -7.05 5.53 -18.73
C ASN A 56 -7.08 7.07 -18.62
N ALA A 57 -6.48 7.76 -19.59
CA ALA A 57 -6.33 9.22 -19.57
C ALA A 57 -7.66 10.01 -19.56
N ASN A 58 -8.80 9.39 -19.87
CA ASN A 58 -10.10 10.06 -19.77
C ASN A 58 -10.70 9.99 -18.35
N ASP A 59 -10.15 9.15 -17.47
CA ASP A 59 -10.59 9.04 -16.09
C ASP A 59 -10.05 10.22 -15.28
N LYS A 60 -10.90 11.22 -15.05
CA LYS A 60 -10.49 12.45 -14.35
C LYS A 60 -10.16 12.24 -12.88
N TYR A 61 -10.86 11.32 -12.22
CA TYR A 61 -10.68 11.02 -10.79
C TYR A 61 -10.86 9.53 -10.54
N VAL A 62 -9.89 8.93 -9.87
CA VAL A 62 -9.93 7.53 -9.45
C VAL A 62 -9.91 7.48 -7.93
N ILE A 63 -10.93 6.87 -7.32
CA ILE A 63 -11.01 6.69 -5.87
C ILE A 63 -10.63 5.25 -5.53
N LEU A 64 -9.58 5.09 -4.73
CA LEU A 64 -9.09 3.80 -4.25
C LEU A 64 -9.60 3.52 -2.83
N ILE A 65 -10.36 2.44 -2.65
CA ILE A 65 -10.83 1.96 -1.35
C ILE A 65 -10.25 0.57 -1.10
N PHE A 66 -9.26 0.49 -0.22
CA PHE A 66 -8.57 -0.76 0.10
C PHE A 66 -8.38 -0.93 1.61
N GLY A 67 -8.13 -2.18 2.03
CA GLY A 67 -7.78 -2.47 3.42
C GLY A 67 -6.53 -1.71 3.86
N GLN A 68 -6.53 -1.22 5.10
CA GLN A 68 -5.50 -0.34 5.68
C GLN A 68 -4.06 -0.83 5.45
N GLY A 69 -3.83 -2.15 5.48
CA GLY A 69 -2.50 -2.72 5.28
C GLY A 69 -1.92 -2.48 3.89
N HIS A 70 -2.76 -2.39 2.86
CA HIS A 70 -2.30 -2.23 1.48
C HIS A 70 -1.93 -0.78 1.14
N ILE A 71 -2.53 0.18 1.86
CA ILE A 71 -2.43 1.61 1.54
C ILE A 71 -0.97 2.11 1.46
N PRO A 72 -0.06 1.81 2.42
CA PRO A 72 1.31 2.31 2.33
C PRO A 72 2.07 1.86 1.09
N ILE A 73 1.89 0.60 0.66
CA ILE A 73 2.60 0.05 -0.51
C ILE A 73 1.97 0.59 -1.79
N LEU A 74 0.65 0.55 -1.91
CA LEU A 74 -0.04 1.09 -3.09
C LEU A 74 0.24 2.57 -3.28
N LYS A 75 0.25 3.34 -2.18
CA LYS A 75 0.60 4.77 -2.19
C LYS A 75 2.02 4.98 -2.68
N HIS A 76 2.99 4.22 -2.17
CA HIS A 76 4.38 4.30 -2.64
C HIS A 76 4.48 4.00 -4.15
N LEU A 77 3.83 2.93 -4.62
CA LEU A 77 3.87 2.54 -6.04
C LEU A 77 3.26 3.62 -6.94
N LEU A 78 2.08 4.13 -6.59
CA LEU A 78 1.39 5.17 -7.38
C LEU A 78 2.12 6.52 -7.34
N GLN A 79 2.72 6.90 -6.21
CA GLN A 79 3.53 8.12 -6.10
C GLN A 79 4.82 8.08 -6.93
N ASN A 80 5.27 6.90 -7.34
CA ASN A 80 6.45 6.70 -8.18
C ASN A 80 6.07 6.28 -9.61
N ASN A 81 4.82 6.55 -10.02
CA ASN A 81 4.39 6.44 -11.41
C ASN A 81 3.98 7.82 -11.91
N ASP A 82 4.70 8.33 -12.90
CA ASP A 82 4.53 9.68 -13.44
C ASP A 82 3.19 9.90 -14.17
N ASP A 83 2.43 8.83 -14.44
CA ASP A 83 1.08 8.90 -14.99
C ASP A 83 0.02 9.28 -13.94
N PHE A 84 0.36 9.26 -12.64
CA PHE A 84 -0.60 9.46 -11.55
C PHE A 84 -0.21 10.58 -10.58
N GLU A 85 -1.17 11.42 -10.23
CA GLU A 85 -1.08 12.34 -9.08
C GLU A 85 -1.82 11.73 -7.88
N VAL A 86 -1.09 11.42 -6.80
CA VAL A 86 -1.70 10.88 -5.58
C VAL A 86 -2.14 11.99 -4.64
N VAL A 87 -3.46 12.10 -4.43
CA VAL A 87 -4.09 13.11 -3.56
C VAL A 87 -4.58 12.48 -2.26
N GLU A 88 -4.32 13.12 -1.12
CA GLU A 88 -4.84 12.65 0.17
C GLU A 88 -6.35 12.88 0.29
N LEU A 89 -7.08 11.86 0.74
CA LEU A 89 -8.54 11.94 0.87
C LEU A 89 -9.01 13.10 1.78
N ASN A 90 -8.21 13.48 2.78
CA ASN A 90 -8.54 14.55 3.72
C ASN A 90 -8.44 15.96 3.10
N THR A 91 -7.81 16.14 1.94
CA THR A 91 -7.78 17.44 1.24
C THR A 91 -9.02 17.64 0.37
N VAL A 92 -9.70 16.56 0.01
CA VAL A 92 -10.89 16.58 -0.87
C VAL A 92 -12.21 16.38 -0.12
N LEU A 93 -12.23 15.62 0.97
CA LEU A 93 -13.43 15.45 1.80
C LEU A 93 -13.48 16.50 2.92
N LYS A 94 -14.44 17.43 2.80
CA LYS A 94 -14.82 18.36 3.88
C LYS A 94 -15.60 17.64 4.98
#